data_AF-A0A9C9K214-F1
#
_entry.id   AF-A0A9C9K214-F1
#
_cell.length_a   1.000
_cell.length_b   1.000
_cell.length_c   1.000
_cell.angle_alpha   90.00
_cell.angle_beta   90.00
_cell.angle_gamma   90.00
#
_symmetry.space_group_name_H-M   'P 1'
#
loop_
_entity.id
_entity.type
_entity.pdbx_description
1 polymer ?
#
loop_
_entity_poly.entity_id
_entity_poly.type
_entity_poly.pdbx_seq_one_letter_code
_entity_poly.pdbx_strand_id
1 'polypeptide(L)'
;MKIAIVSDDGKTIGSHFGRTRGFVIFEVDGNKLVKQEYLPNTFTGHARQMEGRQNIDRHGTVIKALSGCKAVISHGMGRRIYDDLINAGIEVFITDEV
;
A
#
# COMPACT_ATOMS: atom_id res chain seq x y z
N MET A 1 -8.01 3.62 -14.06
CA MET A 1 -6.76 3.20 -13.38
C MET A 1 -6.98 3.15 -11.87
N LYS A 2 -6.25 2.32 -11.13
CA LYS A 2 -6.32 2.26 -9.67
C LYS A 2 -5.05 2.83 -9.02
N ILE A 3 -5.21 3.60 -7.96
CA ILE A 3 -4.13 4.22 -7.18
C ILE A 3 -4.34 3.86 -5.72
N ALA A 4 -3.32 3.31 -5.07
CA ALA A 4 -3.35 3.01 -3.65
C ALA A 4 -2.68 4.12 -2.84
N ILE A 5 -3.33 4.61 -1.79
CA ILE A 5 -2.75 5.56 -0.84
C ILE A 5 -2.65 4.88 0.51
N VAL A 6 -1.44 4.87 1.09
CA VAL A 6 -1.22 4.38 2.46
C VAL A 6 -2.01 5.25 3.43
N SER A 7 -2.84 4.66 4.30
CA SER A 7 -3.67 5.43 5.23
C SER A 7 -4.13 4.61 6.43
N ASP A 8 -4.08 5.21 7.61
CA ASP A 8 -4.51 4.56 8.86
C ASP A 8 -5.98 4.85 9.24
N ASP A 9 -6.54 5.92 8.70
CA ASP A 9 -7.89 6.41 8.97
C ASP A 9 -8.77 6.50 7.71
N GLY A 10 -8.19 6.20 6.55
CA GLY A 10 -8.84 6.31 5.24
C GLY A 10 -8.96 7.75 4.72
N LYS A 11 -8.30 8.72 5.37
CA LYS A 11 -8.39 10.17 5.09
C LYS A 11 -7.03 10.83 4.90
N THR A 12 -6.05 10.49 5.74
CA THR A 12 -4.71 11.08 5.75
C THR A 12 -3.66 10.12 5.20
N ILE A 13 -2.55 10.64 4.68
CA ILE A 13 -1.46 9.82 4.14
C ILE A 13 -0.63 9.26 5.29
N GLY A 14 -0.48 7.93 5.32
CA GLY A 14 0.33 7.24 6.32
C GLY A 14 1.83 7.25 6.00
N SER A 15 2.65 7.45 7.04
CA SER A 15 4.12 7.52 6.97
C SER A 15 4.84 6.17 6.98
N HIS A 16 4.13 5.08 7.23
CA HIS A 16 4.74 3.76 7.40
C HIS A 16 4.00 2.68 6.60
N PHE A 17 4.38 2.50 5.33
CA PHE A 17 3.78 1.48 4.46
C PHE A 17 3.64 0.10 5.12
N GLY A 18 4.69 -0.40 5.78
CA GLY A 18 4.68 -1.76 6.37
C GLY A 18 3.89 -1.90 7.67
N ARG A 19 3.48 -0.79 8.30
CA ARG A 19 2.77 -0.75 9.60
C ARG A 19 1.39 -0.12 9.51
N THR A 20 1.01 0.36 8.33
CA THR A 20 -0.28 1.03 8.14
C THR A 20 -1.44 0.10 8.41
N ARG A 21 -2.57 0.65 8.84
CA ARG A 21 -3.83 -0.09 9.03
C ARG A 21 -4.50 -0.43 7.71
N GLY A 22 -4.15 0.23 6.61
CA GLY A 22 -4.74 -0.06 5.31
C GLY A 22 -4.29 0.85 4.18
N PHE A 23 -5.02 0.71 3.08
CA PHE A 23 -4.81 1.48 1.86
C PHE A 23 -6.14 2.00 1.37
N VAL A 24 -6.21 3.27 0.97
CA VAL A 24 -7.35 3.80 0.21
C VAL A 24 -7.07 3.54 -1.26
N ILE A 25 -7.88 2.72 -1.90
CA ILE A 25 -7.81 2.46 -3.33
C ILE A 25 -8.78 3.39 -4.04
N PHE A 26 -8.24 4.28 -4.87
CA PHE A 26 -9.00 5.15 -5.74
C PHE A 26 -9.02 4.58 -7.15
N GLU A 27 -10.20 4.47 -7.74
CA GLU A 27 -10.38 4.18 -9.16
C GLU A 27 -10.69 5.48 -9.90
N VAL A 28 -9.86 5.79 -10.89
CA VAL A 28 -9.91 7.02 -11.67
C VAL A 28 -10.12 6.68 -13.14
N ASP A 29 -11.10 7.31 -13.77
CA ASP A 29 -11.34 7.25 -15.22
C ASP A 29 -11.12 8.64 -15.83
N GLY A 30 -10.03 8.79 -16.59
CA GLY A 30 -9.53 10.10 -17.04
C GLY A 30 -9.23 11.02 -15.85
N ASN A 31 -9.99 12.11 -15.73
CA ASN A 31 -9.89 13.09 -14.63
C ASN A 31 -11.01 12.93 -13.59
N LYS A 32 -11.75 11.82 -13.63
CA LYS A 32 -12.89 11.59 -12.74
C LYS A 32 -12.60 10.48 -11.76
N LEU A 33 -12.81 10.75 -10.47
CA LEU A 33 -12.86 9.70 -9.47
C LEU A 33 -14.17 8.92 -9.61
N VAL A 34 -14.08 7.61 -9.84
CA VAL A 34 -15.25 6.74 -10.06
C VAL A 34 -15.49 5.75 -8.93
N LYS A 35 -14.47 5.42 -8.12
CA LYS A 35 -14.63 4.57 -6.95
C LYS A 35 -13.59 4.90 -5.88
N GLN A 36 -13.97 4.72 -4.61
CA GLN A 36 -13.07 4.75 -3.47
C GLN A 36 -13.39 3.54 -2.57
N GLU A 37 -12.38 2.77 -2.20
CA GLU A 37 -12.52 1.65 -1.26
C GLU A 37 -11.36 1.64 -0.26
N TYR A 38 -11.65 1.32 1.00
CA TYR A 38 -10.60 1.11 1.99
C TYR A 38 -10.27 -0.38 2.06
N LEU A 39 -9.00 -0.71 1.85
CA LEU A 39 -8.44 -2.05 1.93
C LEU A 39 -7.68 -2.19 3.24
N PRO A 40 -8.23 -2.89 4.26
CA PRO A 40 -7.52 -3.12 5.50
C PRO A 40 -6.24 -3.92 5.25
N ASN A 41 -5.14 -3.46 5.82
CA ASN A 41 -3.88 -4.15 5.77
C ASN A 41 -3.94 -5.33 6.75
N THR A 42 -4.31 -6.52 6.26
CA THR A 42 -4.32 -7.77 7.03
C THR A 42 -3.18 -8.72 6.60
N PHE A 43 -2.24 -8.16 5.83
CA PHE A 43 -1.26 -8.93 5.05
C PHE A 43 0.19 -8.68 5.52
N THR A 44 0.46 -7.51 6.11
CA THR A 44 1.77 -7.20 6.69
C THR A 44 1.96 -7.89 8.05
N GLY A 45 3.22 -8.18 8.40
CA GLY A 45 3.57 -8.93 9.62
C GLY A 45 3.08 -8.28 10.93
N HIS A 46 2.89 -6.96 10.96
CA HIS A 46 2.36 -6.25 12.13
C HIS A 46 0.83 -6.37 12.26
N ALA A 47 0.10 -6.51 11.17
CA ALA A 47 -1.35 -6.66 11.20
C ALA A 47 -1.83 -8.04 11.67
N ARG A 48 -0.97 -9.07 11.59
CA ARG A 48 -1.33 -10.46 11.92
C ARG A 48 -1.03 -10.91 13.35
N GLN A 49 -0.51 -10.06 14.22
CA GLN A 49 -0.17 -10.41 15.61
C GLN A 49 0.55 -11.79 15.72
N MET A 50 1.49 -12.08 14.80
CA MET A 50 2.29 -13.30 14.88
C MET A 50 3.66 -12.96 15.45
N GLU A 51 3.76 -13.06 16.77
CA GLU A 51 5.03 -13.22 17.45
C GLU A 51 5.73 -14.48 16.90
N GLY A 52 6.97 -14.30 16.41
CA GLY A 52 7.93 -15.41 16.42
C GLY A 52 8.03 -16.36 15.21
N ARG A 53 7.53 -16.05 14.00
CA ARG A 53 7.86 -16.87 12.81
C ARG A 53 8.51 -16.07 11.67
N GLN A 54 9.74 -16.52 11.36
CA GLN A 54 10.68 -16.00 10.38
C GLN A 54 10.10 -15.96 8.96
N ASN A 55 10.44 -14.90 8.21
CA ASN A 55 10.68 -14.86 6.75
C ASN A 55 9.73 -15.56 5.76
N ILE A 56 8.49 -15.90 6.11
CA ILE A 56 7.53 -16.40 5.11
C ILE A 56 6.81 -15.21 4.46
N ASP A 57 7.33 -14.81 3.31
CA ASP A 57 6.67 -14.07 2.20
C ASP A 57 5.66 -12.96 2.56
N ARG A 58 6.09 -12.02 3.41
CA ARG A 58 5.27 -10.88 3.87
C ARG A 58 5.07 -9.81 2.78
N HIS A 59 5.94 -9.78 1.78
CA HIS A 59 5.91 -8.80 0.69
C HIS A 59 5.07 -9.31 -0.48
N GLY A 60 5.14 -10.61 -0.83
CA GLY A 60 4.31 -11.18 -1.88
C GLY A 60 2.81 -10.97 -1.66
N THR A 61 2.34 -11.00 -0.41
CA THR A 61 0.92 -10.80 -0.07
C THR A 61 0.45 -9.36 -0.25
N VAL A 62 1.24 -8.36 0.15
CA VAL A 62 0.87 -6.94 -0.05
C VAL A 62 0.98 -6.54 -1.52
N ILE A 63 1.99 -7.04 -2.23
CA ILE A 63 2.15 -6.83 -3.68
C ILE A 63 0.97 -7.45 -4.43
N LYS A 64 0.57 -8.68 -4.07
CA LYS A 64 -0.61 -9.32 -4.66
C LYS A 64 -1.89 -8.51 -4.40
N ALA A 65 -2.07 -8.01 -3.18
CA ALA A 65 -3.21 -7.15 -2.84
C ALA A 65 -3.24 -5.84 -3.65
N LEU A 66 -2.07 -5.32 -4.02
CA LEU A 66 -1.92 -4.08 -4.78
C LEU A 66 -1.68 -4.29 -6.29
N SER A 67 -1.62 -5.54 -6.78
CA SER A 67 -1.26 -5.86 -8.17
C SER A 67 -2.19 -5.27 -9.24
N GLY A 68 -3.42 -4.89 -8.87
CA GLY A 68 -4.35 -4.17 -9.75
C GLY A 68 -4.17 -2.65 -9.75
N CYS A 69 -3.27 -2.11 -8.93
CA CYS A 69 -2.97 -0.69 -8.83
C CYS A 69 -1.82 -0.33 -9.77
N LYS A 70 -1.97 0.80 -10.47
CA LYS A 70 -0.92 1.38 -11.29
C LYS A 70 0.13 2.09 -10.43
N ALA A 71 -0.30 2.71 -9.33
CA ALA A 71 0.56 3.51 -8.48
C ALA A 71 0.23 3.33 -6.99
N VAL A 72 1.25 3.51 -6.16
CA VAL A 72 1.19 3.59 -4.70
C VAL A 72 1.75 4.93 -4.25
N ILE A 73 1.03 5.62 -3.36
CA ILE A 73 1.46 6.88 -2.74
C ILE A 73 1.62 6.65 -1.23
N SER A 74 2.74 7.09 -0.68
CA SER A 74 3.01 7.03 0.77
C SER A 74 3.90 8.19 1.20
N HIS A 75 3.81 8.59 2.46
CA HIS A 75 4.77 9.54 3.02
C HIS A 75 6.14 8.89 3.33
N GLY A 76 6.17 7.57 3.53
CA GLY A 76 7.41 6.86 3.85
C GLY A 76 7.35 5.37 3.59
N MET A 77 8.43 4.84 3.02
CA MET A 77 8.52 3.44 2.61
C MET A 77 9.93 2.88 2.79
N GLY A 78 10.03 1.64 3.27
CA GLY A 78 11.31 0.93 3.37
C GLY A 78 11.84 0.53 1.99
N ARG A 79 13.17 0.55 1.80
CA ARG A 79 13.80 0.31 0.48
C ARG A 79 13.41 -1.02 -0.15
N ARG A 80 13.33 -2.09 0.64
CA ARG A 80 12.99 -3.42 0.13
C ARG A 80 11.61 -3.48 -0.53
N ILE A 81 10.57 -2.98 0.14
CA ILE A 81 9.22 -3.00 -0.42
C ILE A 81 9.07 -2.01 -1.58
N TYR A 82 9.84 -0.91 -1.58
CA TYR A 82 9.94 -0.01 -2.73
C TYR A 82 10.42 -0.79 -3.97
N ASP A 83 11.54 -1.51 -3.84
CA ASP A 83 12.10 -2.30 -4.95
C ASP A 83 11.14 -3.43 -5.37
N ASP A 84 10.48 -4.09 -4.41
CA ASP A 84 9.51 -5.16 -4.71
C ASP A 84 8.27 -4.63 -5.49
N LEU A 85 7.77 -3.43 -5.18
CA LEU A 85 6.66 -2.79 -5.91
C LEU A 85 7.06 -2.41 -7.33
N ILE A 86 8.24 -1.83 -7.51
CA ILE A 86 8.79 -1.49 -8.84
C ILE A 86 8.95 -2.76 -9.68
N ASN A 87 9.49 -3.84 -9.12
CA ASN A 87 9.64 -5.13 -9.80
C ASN A 87 8.30 -5.77 -10.18
N ALA A 88 7.22 -5.43 -9.45
CA ALA A 88 5.85 -5.84 -9.77
C ALA A 88 5.15 -4.94 -10.80
N GLY A 89 5.83 -3.90 -11.31
CA GLY A 89 5.28 -2.95 -12.27
C GLY A 89 4.36 -1.88 -11.66
N ILE A 90 4.45 -1.66 -10.35
CA ILE A 90 3.67 -0.65 -9.63
C ILE A 90 4.54 0.59 -9.44
N GLU A 91 4.08 1.75 -9.90
CA GLU A 91 4.76 3.03 -9.69
C GLU A 91 4.70 3.44 -8.22
N VAL A 92 5.80 3.98 -7.68
CA VAL A 92 5.87 4.40 -6.27
C VAL A 92 6.15 5.89 -6.17
N PHE A 93 5.26 6.61 -5.49
CA PHE A 93 5.38 8.03 -5.20
C PHE A 93 5.55 8.24 -3.70
N ILE A 94 6.64 8.91 -3.33
CA ILE A 94 6.89 9.36 -1.96
C ILE A 94 6.62 10.86 -1.90
N THR A 95 5.79 11.27 -0.93
CA THR A 95 5.36 12.67 -0.76
C THR A 95 5.61 13.14 0.67
N ASP A 96 5.82 14.42 0.86
CA ASP A 96 5.90 15.09 2.16
C ASP A 96 4.52 15.54 2.69
N GLU A 97 3.47 15.46 1.87
CA GLU A 97 2.08 15.74 2.25
C GLU A 97 1.55 14.70 3.27
N VAL A 98 0.65 15.14 4.17
CA VAL A 98 0.06 14.33 5.25
C VAL A 98 -1.47 14.43 5.31
#